data_AF-A0A6I4Y7J9-F1
#
_entry.id   AF-A0A6I4Y7J9-F1
#
_cell.length_a   1.000
_cell.length_b   1.000
_cell.length_c   1.000
_cell.angle_alpha   90.00
_cell.angle_beta   90.00
_cell.angle_gamma   90.00
#
_symmetry.space_group_name_H-M   'P 1'
#
loop_
_entity.id
_entity.type
_entity.pdbx_description
1 polymer ?
#
loop_
_entity_poly.entity_id
_entity_poly.type
_entity_poly.pdbx_seq_one_letter_code
_entity_poly.pdbx_strand_id
1 'polypeptide(L)'
;MRRAALLLPLLIGSLSTATTSPRSADQWYTHARAQARAGQWTAAESAYRQATTLNPTAANWRALADTRVQLRDYDGAVQAYAQAAGLARARGDLNTARATDLIAARYRQEGQAFLLAPAPFSPDPTPGCAPRPARLEPTSGILLGRYADEQALTSTGQLRAEPGLGGPLAVSFRYFTLRAPGRGEVFPTRWVRAARQAGMAVHIALEPGMPLRQVTEQTLTPFAKAARASGVPVYLRFAGEFNDPANEWSRDPALYRAKFRLVHSVMRRHAPNVALVWMPMGSRLDVVGSYYPGADAVDWVGLSAYATPFRNGNVRDSALTDSPLDALDVIYRRYACAHPIQISEFASSNRSGAQPETGYAAFAAAKLRETYWGAALKYPRVKNINWLDLNMLGNPYVQPRPLTRRNDYRLIGSPEKLAAFRELLTHPTFLSRPGAGAALTPRALPTTVSSGAPHSGNLWIRTVDAPARVTLTLDGQPVPVGQTLPHAFTLPADLTPGPHALTLTVHNRQGEVVLTRTDPFSAQ
;
A
#
# COMPACT_ATOMS: atom_id res chain seq x y z
N MET A 1 -87.44 1.70 -28.21
CA MET A 1 -87.54 2.96 -28.99
C MET A 1 -86.16 3.62 -29.03
N ARG A 2 -85.72 4.01 -30.23
CA ARG A 2 -84.43 4.61 -30.59
C ARG A 2 -84.27 6.05 -30.09
N ARG A 3 -83.05 6.45 -29.68
CA ARG A 3 -82.31 7.74 -29.90
C ARG A 3 -80.85 7.46 -29.43
N ALA A 4 -79.77 7.32 -30.22
CA ALA A 4 -79.13 8.17 -31.24
C ALA A 4 -78.96 9.63 -30.78
N ALA A 5 -77.82 10.32 -30.79
CA ALA A 5 -76.38 10.06 -31.00
C ALA A 5 -75.67 11.40 -30.64
N LEU A 6 -74.38 11.42 -30.29
CA LEU A 6 -73.38 12.31 -30.92
C LEU A 6 -71.97 12.04 -30.33
N LEU A 7 -71.09 11.53 -31.20
CA LEU A 7 -69.64 11.51 -31.03
C LEU A 7 -69.06 12.73 -31.74
N LEU A 8 -68.15 13.46 -31.09
CA LEU A 8 -67.28 14.44 -31.72
C LEU A 8 -65.83 13.95 -31.54
N PRO A 9 -65.04 13.74 -32.62
CA PRO A 9 -63.65 13.34 -32.49
C PRO A 9 -62.78 14.58 -32.28
N LEU A 10 -62.08 14.65 -31.14
CA LEU A 10 -61.00 15.62 -30.95
C LEU A 10 -59.73 15.05 -31.60
N LEU A 11 -59.36 15.60 -32.77
CA LEU A 11 -58.00 15.49 -33.30
C LEU A 11 -57.05 16.25 -32.38
N ILE A 12 -56.22 15.54 -31.61
CA ILE A 12 -55.03 16.11 -31.00
C ILE A 12 -53.85 15.69 -31.86
N GLY A 13 -53.37 16.64 -32.67
CA GLY A 13 -52.16 16.50 -33.45
C GLY A 13 -50.95 16.27 -32.54
N SER A 14 -50.21 15.20 -32.81
CA SER A 14 -48.92 14.93 -32.20
C SER A 14 -47.88 15.90 -32.76
N LEU A 15 -47.60 16.97 -32.02
CA LEU A 15 -46.39 17.78 -32.22
C LEU A 15 -45.17 16.90 -31.89
N SER A 16 -44.60 16.26 -32.91
CA SER A 16 -43.23 15.74 -32.81
C SER A 16 -42.29 16.92 -32.65
N THR A 17 -41.82 17.15 -31.42
CA THR A 17 -40.68 18.02 -31.19
C THR A 17 -39.47 17.37 -31.83
N ALA A 18 -39.06 17.88 -32.99
CA ALA A 18 -37.80 17.50 -33.63
C ALA A 18 -36.67 17.81 -32.65
N THR A 19 -36.17 16.78 -31.96
CA THR A 19 -35.01 16.91 -31.07
C THR A 19 -33.81 17.07 -31.99
N THR A 20 -33.35 18.31 -32.16
CA THR A 20 -32.12 18.59 -32.91
C THR A 20 -30.98 17.81 -32.27
N SER A 21 -30.34 16.92 -33.03
CA SER A 21 -29.20 16.13 -32.54
C SER A 21 -28.09 17.07 -32.05
N PRO A 22 -27.44 16.78 -30.91
CA PRO A 22 -26.37 17.62 -30.39
C PRO A 22 -25.23 17.77 -31.41
N ARG A 23 -24.67 18.98 -31.55
CA ARG A 23 -23.59 19.29 -32.52
C ARG A 23 -22.30 19.81 -31.89
N SER A 24 -22.34 20.29 -30.65
CA SER A 24 -21.16 20.77 -29.92
C SER A 24 -20.87 19.91 -28.69
N ALA A 25 -19.63 19.97 -28.18
CA ALA A 25 -19.25 19.25 -26.97
C ALA A 25 -20.16 19.60 -25.77
N ASP A 26 -20.53 20.88 -25.60
CA ASP A 26 -21.40 21.32 -24.49
C ASP A 26 -22.84 20.80 -24.64
N GLN A 27 -23.35 20.72 -25.87
CA GLN A 27 -24.66 20.12 -26.15
C GLN A 27 -24.63 18.61 -25.87
N TRP A 28 -23.58 17.91 -26.31
CA TRP A 28 -23.39 16.49 -26.00
C TRP A 28 -23.25 16.25 -24.50
N TYR A 29 -22.50 17.09 -23.79
CA TYR A 29 -22.35 17.02 -22.35
C TYR A 29 -23.67 17.25 -21.62
N THR A 30 -24.45 18.24 -22.03
CA THR A 30 -25.77 18.52 -21.46
C THR A 30 -26.76 17.37 -21.72
N HIS A 31 -26.74 16.82 -22.93
CA HIS A 31 -27.52 15.65 -23.30
C HIS A 31 -27.15 14.42 -22.48
N ALA A 32 -25.86 14.15 -22.32
CA ALA A 32 -25.34 13.05 -21.50
C ALA A 32 -25.76 13.19 -20.03
N ARG A 33 -25.71 14.41 -19.47
CA ARG A 33 -26.20 14.68 -18.11
C ARG A 33 -27.69 14.41 -17.95
N ALA A 34 -28.50 14.73 -18.96
CA ALA A 34 -29.93 14.44 -18.94
C ALA A 34 -30.18 12.92 -18.94
N GLN A 35 -29.47 12.17 -19.79
CA GLN A 35 -29.55 10.70 -19.84
C GLN A 35 -29.08 10.06 -18.53
N ALA A 36 -27.98 10.53 -17.95
CA ALA A 36 -27.46 10.08 -16.65
C ALA A 36 -28.50 10.29 -15.53
N ARG A 37 -29.14 11.47 -15.47
CA ARG A 37 -30.22 11.75 -14.51
C ARG A 37 -31.44 10.85 -14.70
N ALA A 38 -31.70 10.41 -15.92
CA ALA A 38 -32.75 9.45 -16.25
C ALA A 38 -32.34 7.98 -16.02
N GLY A 39 -31.13 7.70 -15.50
CA GLY A 39 -30.61 6.35 -15.31
C GLY A 39 -30.21 5.62 -16.60
N GLN A 40 -30.18 6.32 -17.74
CA GLN A 40 -29.84 5.76 -19.05
C GLN A 40 -28.32 5.78 -19.26
N TRP A 41 -27.60 5.01 -18.44
CA TRP A 41 -26.12 5.08 -18.35
C TRP A 41 -25.40 4.76 -19.66
N THR A 42 -25.87 3.78 -20.44
CA THR A 42 -25.27 3.42 -21.73
C THR A 42 -25.40 4.55 -22.75
N ALA A 43 -26.55 5.23 -22.76
CA ALA A 43 -26.77 6.37 -23.64
C ALA A 43 -25.89 7.55 -23.19
N ALA A 44 -25.83 7.80 -21.88
CA ALA A 44 -24.99 8.84 -21.29
C ALA A 44 -23.50 8.61 -21.59
N GLU A 45 -23.00 7.38 -21.54
CA GLU A 45 -21.60 7.04 -21.90
C GLU A 45 -21.32 7.43 -23.34
N SER A 46 -22.19 7.03 -24.27
CA SER A 46 -22.04 7.35 -25.69
C SER A 46 -22.01 8.87 -25.92
N ALA A 47 -22.90 9.61 -25.26
CA ALA A 47 -22.98 11.07 -25.37
C ALA A 47 -21.76 11.77 -24.73
N TYR A 48 -21.30 11.35 -23.55
CA TYR A 48 -20.06 11.89 -22.96
C TYR A 48 -18.83 11.55 -23.81
N ARG A 49 -18.78 10.37 -24.42
CA ARG A 49 -17.72 10.00 -25.35
C ARG A 49 -17.69 10.95 -26.55
N GLN A 50 -18.84 11.30 -27.14
CA GLN A 50 -18.91 12.32 -28.19
C GLN A 50 -18.41 13.70 -27.69
N ALA A 51 -18.79 14.10 -26.47
CA ALA A 51 -18.28 15.33 -25.87
C ALA A 51 -16.76 15.32 -25.70
N THR A 52 -16.16 14.19 -25.28
CA THR A 52 -14.70 14.04 -25.17
C THR A 52 -13.99 14.06 -26.52
N THR A 53 -14.59 13.48 -27.56
CA THR A 53 -14.03 13.51 -28.93
C THR A 53 -14.01 14.93 -29.49
N LEU A 54 -15.08 15.70 -29.28
CA LEU A 54 -15.19 17.08 -29.79
C LEU A 54 -14.37 18.08 -28.97
N ASN A 55 -14.28 17.90 -27.66
CA ASN A 55 -13.49 18.76 -26.77
C ASN A 55 -12.96 17.95 -25.57
N PRO A 56 -11.70 17.46 -25.62
CA PRO A 56 -11.13 16.60 -24.59
C PRO A 56 -10.70 17.39 -23.36
N THR A 57 -11.65 17.94 -22.62
CA THR A 57 -11.38 18.63 -21.35
C THR A 57 -11.29 17.64 -20.19
N ALA A 58 -10.57 18.01 -19.12
CA ALA A 58 -10.54 17.21 -17.90
C ALA A 58 -11.94 16.95 -17.32
N ALA A 59 -12.86 17.92 -17.45
CA ALA A 59 -14.25 17.77 -17.01
C ALA A 59 -15.02 16.74 -17.85
N ASN A 60 -14.88 16.77 -19.18
CA ASN A 60 -15.55 15.81 -20.07
C ASN A 60 -15.04 14.39 -19.83
N TRP A 61 -13.73 14.22 -19.70
CA TRP A 61 -13.12 12.92 -19.37
C TRP A 61 -13.55 12.39 -18.00
N ARG A 62 -13.64 13.27 -17.00
CA ARG A 62 -14.11 12.89 -15.67
C ARG A 62 -15.58 12.46 -15.69
N ALA A 63 -16.45 13.17 -16.39
CA ALA A 63 -17.86 12.81 -16.50
C ALA A 63 -18.07 11.48 -17.25
N LEU A 64 -17.26 11.21 -18.28
CA LEU A 64 -17.21 9.90 -18.93
C LEU A 64 -16.77 8.80 -17.95
N ALA A 65 -15.73 9.05 -17.16
CA ALA A 65 -15.24 8.12 -16.15
C ALA A 65 -16.29 7.81 -15.07
N ASP A 66 -16.93 8.84 -14.51
CA ASP A 66 -18.02 8.71 -13.53
C ASP A 66 -19.17 7.88 -14.10
N THR A 67 -19.49 8.05 -15.39
CA THR A 67 -20.54 7.28 -16.08
C THR A 67 -20.15 5.82 -16.28
N ARG A 68 -18.89 5.54 -16.64
CA ARG A 68 -18.36 4.17 -16.76
C ARG A 68 -18.33 3.43 -15.42
N VAL A 69 -18.12 4.14 -14.31
CA VAL A 69 -18.30 3.57 -12.96
C VAL A 69 -19.72 3.08 -12.76
N GLN A 70 -20.74 3.84 -13.17
CA GLN A 70 -22.15 3.41 -13.07
C GLN A 70 -22.44 2.17 -13.93
N LEU A 71 -21.76 2.05 -15.07
CA LEU A 71 -21.83 0.88 -15.95
C LEU A 71 -20.99 -0.31 -15.47
N ARG A 72 -20.23 -0.16 -14.37
CA ARG A 72 -19.23 -1.14 -13.90
C ARG A 72 -18.11 -1.44 -14.92
N ASP A 73 -17.92 -0.57 -15.91
CA ASP A 73 -16.74 -0.57 -16.78
C ASP A 73 -15.57 0.12 -16.04
N TYR A 74 -15.02 -0.58 -15.05
CA TYR A 74 -13.99 -0.01 -14.19
C TYR A 74 -12.66 0.22 -14.92
N ASP A 75 -12.28 -0.66 -15.85
CA ASP A 75 -11.07 -0.49 -16.67
C ASP A 75 -11.20 0.76 -17.55
N GLY A 76 -12.34 0.93 -18.25
CA GLY A 76 -12.62 2.12 -19.03
C GLY A 76 -12.77 3.38 -18.19
N ALA A 77 -13.28 3.29 -16.96
CA ALA A 77 -13.37 4.40 -16.02
C ALA A 77 -11.97 4.87 -15.58
N VAL A 78 -11.08 3.94 -15.19
CA VAL A 78 -9.70 4.24 -14.78
C VAL A 78 -8.93 4.92 -15.90
N GLN A 79 -9.08 4.45 -17.15
CA GLN A 79 -8.47 5.09 -18.32
C GLN A 79 -8.97 6.52 -18.52
N ALA A 80 -10.29 6.75 -18.42
CA ALA A 80 -10.89 8.07 -18.57
C ALA A 80 -10.47 9.03 -17.44
N TYR A 81 -10.40 8.58 -16.19
CA TYR A 81 -9.83 9.38 -15.10
C TYR A 81 -8.35 9.70 -15.33
N ALA A 82 -7.56 8.77 -15.85
CA ALA A 82 -6.15 9.02 -16.15
C ALA A 82 -5.97 10.13 -17.21
N GLN A 83 -6.83 10.16 -18.24
CA GLN A 83 -6.86 11.26 -19.21
C GLN A 83 -7.23 12.59 -18.54
N ALA A 84 -8.27 12.61 -17.71
CA ALA A 84 -8.67 13.80 -16.97
C ALA A 84 -7.55 14.32 -16.06
N ALA A 85 -6.87 13.43 -15.33
CA ALA A 85 -5.76 13.79 -14.47
C ALA A 85 -4.56 14.31 -15.27
N GLY A 86 -4.21 13.67 -16.39
CA GLY A 86 -3.15 14.12 -17.30
C GLY A 86 -3.36 15.55 -17.81
N LEU A 87 -4.59 15.85 -18.25
CA LEU A 87 -4.97 17.19 -18.72
C LEU A 87 -4.93 18.24 -17.61
N ALA A 88 -5.34 17.89 -16.39
CA ALA A 88 -5.22 18.78 -15.24
C ALA A 88 -3.74 19.09 -14.93
N ARG A 89 -2.86 18.07 -14.94
CA ARG A 89 -1.41 18.28 -14.75
C ARG A 89 -0.81 19.18 -15.81
N ALA A 90 -1.17 18.99 -17.07
CA ALA A 90 -0.66 19.79 -18.19
C ALA A 90 -1.01 21.29 -18.06
N ARG A 91 -2.09 21.61 -17.33
CA ARG A 91 -2.51 22.99 -17.04
C ARG A 91 -1.96 23.54 -15.72
N GLY A 92 -1.12 22.78 -15.01
CA GLY A 92 -0.61 23.14 -13.69
C GLY A 92 -1.59 22.91 -12.53
N ASP A 93 -2.78 22.35 -12.78
CA ASP A 93 -3.75 22.01 -11.74
C ASP A 93 -3.43 20.64 -11.12
N LEU A 94 -2.38 20.62 -10.31
CA LEU A 94 -1.89 19.41 -9.64
C LEU A 94 -2.87 18.89 -8.58
N ASN A 95 -3.68 19.77 -7.98
CA ASN A 95 -4.67 19.38 -6.97
C ASN A 95 -5.80 18.56 -7.59
N THR A 96 -6.37 19.03 -8.70
CA THR A 96 -7.41 18.28 -9.43
C THR A 96 -6.87 16.99 -10.02
N ALA A 97 -5.67 17.03 -10.59
CA ALA A 97 -5.02 15.82 -11.12
C ALA A 97 -4.92 14.75 -10.04
N ARG A 98 -4.40 15.11 -8.87
CA ARG A 98 -4.22 14.20 -7.76
C ARG A 98 -5.54 13.69 -7.19
N ALA A 99 -6.52 14.57 -7.00
CA ALA A 99 -7.85 14.17 -6.55
C ALA A 99 -8.46 13.14 -7.51
N THR A 100 -8.28 13.35 -8.82
CA THR A 100 -8.73 12.43 -9.86
C THR A 100 -7.99 11.10 -9.82
N ASP A 101 -6.65 11.09 -9.64
CA ASP A 101 -5.90 9.84 -9.48
C ASP A 101 -6.36 9.01 -8.27
N LEU A 102 -6.69 9.69 -7.15
CA LEU A 102 -7.18 9.04 -5.93
C LEU A 102 -8.56 8.43 -6.13
N ILE A 103 -9.41 9.05 -6.95
CA ILE A 103 -10.70 8.47 -7.34
C ILE A 103 -10.46 7.25 -8.22
N ALA A 104 -9.62 7.38 -9.26
CA ALA A 104 -9.27 6.28 -10.17
C ALA A 104 -8.70 5.07 -9.42
N ALA A 105 -7.88 5.29 -8.39
CA ALA A 105 -7.30 4.22 -7.57
C ALA A 105 -8.33 3.25 -6.98
N ARG A 106 -9.53 3.74 -6.64
CA ARG A 106 -10.63 2.93 -6.08
C ARG A 106 -11.21 1.93 -7.06
N TYR A 107 -11.05 2.20 -8.36
CA TYR A 107 -11.62 1.41 -9.45
C TYR A 107 -10.57 0.56 -10.20
N ARG A 108 -9.30 0.59 -9.78
CA ARG A 108 -8.26 -0.21 -10.43
C ARG A 108 -8.56 -1.69 -10.30
N GLN A 109 -8.57 -2.37 -11.44
CA GLN A 109 -8.60 -3.82 -11.51
C GLN A 109 -7.27 -4.35 -12.02
N GLU A 110 -6.68 -5.28 -11.29
CA GLU A 110 -5.38 -5.86 -11.59
C GLU A 110 -5.43 -7.37 -11.39
N GLY A 111 -4.86 -8.12 -12.33
CA GLY A 111 -4.60 -9.54 -12.22
C GLY A 111 -3.24 -9.79 -12.84
N GLN A 112 -2.31 -10.37 -12.08
CA GLN A 112 -0.95 -10.60 -12.55
C GLN A 112 -0.39 -11.87 -11.93
N ALA A 113 0.17 -12.75 -12.77
CA ALA A 113 0.87 -13.95 -12.33
C ALA A 113 2.34 -13.68 -12.01
N PHE A 114 2.83 -14.34 -10.97
CA PHE A 114 4.22 -14.34 -10.55
C PHE A 114 4.71 -15.77 -10.37
N LEU A 115 5.93 -16.07 -10.80
CA LEU A 115 6.64 -17.32 -10.48
C LEU A 115 7.70 -17.07 -9.41
N LEU A 116 7.90 -18.05 -8.52
CA LEU A 116 8.99 -18.04 -7.56
C LEU A 116 10.27 -18.51 -8.24
N ALA A 117 11.30 -17.66 -8.22
CA ALA A 117 12.58 -17.96 -8.86
C ALA A 117 13.75 -17.77 -7.87
N PRO A 118 14.86 -18.50 -8.04
CA PRO A 118 16.06 -18.33 -7.22
C PRO A 118 16.57 -16.88 -7.18
N ALA A 119 17.04 -16.46 -6.01
CA ALA A 119 17.82 -15.24 -5.82
C ALA A 119 19.34 -15.54 -5.90
N PRO A 120 20.21 -14.58 -6.25
CA PRO A 120 19.90 -13.19 -6.53
C PRO A 120 19.31 -13.02 -7.93
N PHE A 121 18.20 -12.29 -7.99
CA PHE A 121 17.77 -11.64 -9.22
C PHE A 121 18.08 -10.17 -9.11
N SER A 122 18.82 -9.64 -10.08
CA SER A 122 18.68 -8.22 -10.38
C SER A 122 17.44 -8.13 -11.28
N PRO A 123 16.32 -7.51 -10.85
CA PRO A 123 15.32 -7.11 -11.83
C PRO A 123 16.03 -6.31 -12.91
N ASP A 124 15.62 -6.49 -14.18
CA ASP A 124 16.13 -5.63 -15.23
C ASP A 124 15.94 -4.19 -14.74
N PRO A 125 17.05 -3.44 -14.60
CA PRO A 125 16.96 -2.10 -14.06
C PRO A 125 15.94 -1.34 -14.91
N THR A 126 14.96 -0.73 -14.26
CA THR A 126 14.10 0.25 -14.94
C THR A 126 15.04 1.18 -15.71
N PRO A 127 14.82 1.46 -17.00
CA PRO A 127 15.77 2.26 -17.78
C PRO A 127 16.21 3.53 -17.03
N GLY A 128 17.52 3.67 -16.81
CA GLY A 128 18.11 4.77 -16.02
C GLY A 128 18.19 4.54 -14.49
N CYS A 129 17.83 3.36 -13.99
CA CYS A 129 17.86 3.03 -12.57
C CYS A 129 18.95 2.01 -12.21
N ALA A 130 19.99 2.43 -11.50
CA ALA A 130 21.05 1.53 -11.02
C ALA A 130 21.11 1.54 -9.48
N PRO A 131 20.24 0.76 -8.79
CA PRO A 131 20.20 0.76 -7.33
C PRO A 131 21.49 0.19 -6.75
N ARG A 132 21.99 0.82 -5.69
CA ARG A 132 23.13 0.31 -4.90
C ARG A 132 22.58 -0.28 -3.59
N PRO A 133 23.11 -1.41 -3.10
CA PRO A 133 22.71 -1.94 -1.80
C PRO A 133 22.91 -0.90 -0.71
N ALA A 134 21.86 -0.58 0.04
CA ALA A 134 21.96 0.31 1.17
C ALA A 134 22.45 -0.43 2.43
N ARG A 135 22.81 0.33 3.46
CA ARG A 135 23.25 -0.23 4.73
C ARG A 135 22.13 -1.07 5.34
N LEU A 136 22.46 -2.28 5.80
CA LEU A 136 21.52 -3.27 6.37
C LEU A 136 20.47 -3.80 5.37
N GLU A 137 20.60 -3.50 4.07
CA GLU A 137 19.68 -4.03 3.07
C GLU A 137 19.87 -5.54 2.87
N PRO A 138 18.83 -6.38 3.04
CA PRO A 138 18.92 -7.78 2.64
C PRO A 138 19.04 -7.88 1.12
N THR A 139 19.84 -8.83 0.63
CA THR A 139 20.04 -9.05 -0.81
C THR A 139 18.73 -9.34 -1.54
N SER A 140 17.81 -10.03 -0.87
CA SER A 140 16.50 -10.45 -1.38
C SER A 140 15.52 -10.66 -0.21
N GLY A 141 14.22 -10.60 -0.48
CA GLY A 141 13.18 -10.82 0.53
C GLY A 141 12.85 -9.61 1.39
N ILE A 142 11.96 -9.84 2.36
CA ILE A 142 11.39 -8.82 3.24
C ILE A 142 11.61 -9.22 4.71
N LEU A 143 12.31 -8.39 5.47
CA LEU A 143 12.44 -8.53 6.92
C LEU A 143 11.09 -8.31 7.59
N LEU A 144 10.67 -9.27 8.41
CA LEU A 144 9.49 -9.16 9.25
C LEU A 144 9.85 -8.48 10.57
N GLY A 145 9.13 -7.42 10.90
CA GLY A 145 9.31 -6.68 12.15
C GLY A 145 8.01 -6.48 12.92
N ARG A 146 8.13 -6.20 14.21
CA ARG A 146 6.98 -5.93 15.09
C ARG A 146 7.34 -4.96 16.21
N TYR A 147 6.38 -4.11 16.56
CA TYR A 147 6.45 -3.26 17.73
C TYR A 147 6.53 -4.08 19.01
N ALA A 148 7.54 -3.82 19.84
CA ALA A 148 7.69 -4.38 21.16
C ALA A 148 8.43 -3.37 22.03
N ASP A 149 7.78 -2.82 23.05
CA ASP A 149 8.39 -1.85 23.96
C ASP A 149 8.87 -2.50 25.26
N GLU A 150 9.13 -1.68 26.28
CA GLU A 150 9.61 -2.14 27.58
C GLU A 150 8.64 -3.12 28.26
N GLN A 151 7.34 -3.04 27.97
CA GLN A 151 6.33 -3.94 28.54
C GLN A 151 6.41 -5.34 27.93
N ALA A 152 7.04 -5.48 26.75
CA ALA A 152 7.31 -6.75 26.11
C ALA A 152 8.49 -7.49 26.75
N LEU A 153 9.17 -6.90 27.75
CA LEU A 153 10.29 -7.53 28.45
C LEU A 153 9.83 -8.32 29.69
N THR A 154 10.50 -9.42 29.97
CA THR A 154 10.39 -10.15 31.24
C THR A 154 11.03 -9.33 32.38
N SER A 155 10.83 -9.75 33.63
CA SER A 155 11.55 -9.19 34.78
C SER A 155 13.08 -9.34 34.61
N THR A 156 13.54 -10.43 34.01
CA THR A 156 14.95 -10.72 33.69
C THR A 156 15.49 -9.92 32.50
N GLY A 157 14.66 -9.12 31.81
CA GLY A 157 15.08 -8.27 30.70
C GLY A 157 15.24 -8.99 29.36
N GLN A 158 14.57 -10.14 29.18
CA GLN A 158 14.47 -10.84 27.90
C GLN A 158 13.19 -10.42 27.18
N LEU A 159 13.18 -10.48 25.84
CA LEU A 159 11.93 -10.34 25.08
C LEU A 159 11.02 -11.54 25.39
N ARG A 160 9.76 -11.27 25.72
CA ARG A 160 8.77 -12.33 25.94
C ARG A 160 8.56 -13.09 24.64
N ALA A 161 8.51 -14.42 24.75
CA ALA A 161 8.07 -15.26 23.65
C ALA A 161 6.60 -14.94 23.34
N GLU A 162 6.31 -14.70 22.07
CA GLU A 162 4.98 -14.36 21.62
C GLU A 162 4.26 -15.63 21.16
N PRO A 163 3.16 -16.02 21.84
CA PRO A 163 2.45 -17.25 21.51
C PRO A 163 2.04 -17.26 20.05
N GLY A 164 2.47 -18.30 19.35
CA GLY A 164 2.08 -18.54 17.97
C GLY A 164 2.93 -17.90 16.88
N LEU A 165 3.99 -17.17 17.20
CA LEU A 165 4.97 -16.73 16.20
C LEU A 165 6.10 -17.75 15.96
N GLY A 166 6.23 -18.78 16.80
CA GLY A 166 7.23 -19.84 16.64
C GLY A 166 8.69 -19.40 16.87
N GLY A 167 8.94 -18.13 17.16
CA GLY A 167 10.27 -17.57 17.41
C GLY A 167 10.31 -16.05 17.28
N PRO A 168 11.50 -15.43 17.45
CA PRO A 168 11.70 -14.02 17.19
C PRO A 168 11.55 -13.68 15.70
N LEU A 169 11.17 -12.43 15.41
CA LEU A 169 11.16 -11.86 14.07
C LEU A 169 12.50 -11.17 13.75
N ALA A 170 12.67 -10.67 12.52
CA ALA A 170 13.94 -10.05 12.12
C ALA A 170 14.20 -8.72 12.82
N VAL A 171 13.14 -7.95 13.10
CA VAL A 171 13.24 -6.57 13.61
C VAL A 171 12.31 -6.35 14.80
N SER A 172 12.87 -5.87 15.91
CA SER A 172 12.09 -5.34 17.02
C SER A 172 11.97 -3.82 16.86
N PHE A 173 10.75 -3.28 16.91
CA PHE A 173 10.46 -1.87 16.68
C PHE A 173 9.97 -1.19 17.97
N ARG A 174 10.44 0.02 18.30
CA ARG A 174 9.81 0.88 19.32
C ARG A 174 10.02 2.38 19.06
N TYR A 175 9.22 3.18 19.75
CA TYR A 175 9.45 4.61 19.90
C TYR A 175 10.48 4.91 20.99
N PHE A 176 11.25 5.97 20.78
CA PHE A 176 12.20 6.51 21.74
C PHE A 176 12.32 8.03 21.57
N THR A 177 12.36 8.77 22.68
CA THR A 177 12.48 10.23 22.65
C THR A 177 13.95 10.63 22.75
N LEU A 178 14.44 11.41 21.79
CA LEU A 178 15.74 12.08 21.90
C LEU A 178 15.64 13.18 22.95
N ARG A 179 16.45 13.07 24.00
CA ARG A 179 16.48 14.04 25.10
C ARG A 179 17.78 14.82 25.09
N ALA A 180 17.75 16.01 25.69
CA ALA A 180 18.95 16.80 25.88
C ALA A 180 19.97 16.04 26.75
N PRO A 181 21.29 16.24 26.57
CA PRO A 181 22.31 15.63 27.41
C PRO A 181 22.03 15.81 28.91
N GLY A 182 22.22 14.73 29.68
CA GLY A 182 21.95 14.72 31.12
C GLY A 182 20.47 14.59 31.52
N ARG A 183 19.54 14.43 30.56
CA ARG A 183 18.10 14.30 30.86
C ARG A 183 17.60 12.90 30.52
N GLY A 184 17.51 12.03 31.53
CA GLY A 184 16.92 10.70 31.41
C GLY A 184 17.76 9.72 30.58
N GLU A 185 17.13 8.64 30.11
CA GLU A 185 17.78 7.60 29.32
C GLU A 185 18.23 8.15 27.94
N VAL A 186 19.47 7.86 27.57
CA VAL A 186 20.10 8.32 26.31
C VAL A 186 19.85 7.35 25.15
N PHE A 187 19.74 6.05 25.44
CA PHE A 187 19.57 4.98 24.46
C PHE A 187 18.86 3.81 25.15
N PRO A 188 17.88 3.13 24.51
CA PRO A 188 17.04 2.08 25.12
C PRO A 188 17.82 0.78 25.36
N THR A 189 18.84 0.84 26.23
CA THR A 189 19.91 -0.17 26.31
C THR A 189 19.37 -1.53 26.76
N ARG A 190 18.43 -1.52 27.72
CA ARG A 190 17.81 -2.75 28.25
C ARG A 190 17.08 -3.52 27.14
N TRP A 191 16.26 -2.82 26.37
CA TRP A 191 15.53 -3.40 25.25
C TRP A 191 16.44 -3.82 24.09
N VAL A 192 17.43 -3.00 23.71
CA VAL A 192 18.37 -3.37 22.64
C VAL A 192 19.19 -4.60 23.00
N ARG A 193 19.57 -4.77 24.28
CA ARG A 193 20.22 -5.99 24.76
C ARG A 193 19.31 -7.21 24.62
N ALA A 194 18.02 -7.08 24.95
CA ALA A 194 17.04 -8.14 24.80
C ALA A 194 16.86 -8.55 23.32
N ALA A 195 16.75 -7.57 22.42
CA ALA A 195 16.70 -7.80 20.97
C ALA A 195 17.96 -8.49 20.45
N ARG A 196 19.15 -8.08 20.92
CA ARG A 196 20.42 -8.73 20.58
C ARG A 196 20.45 -10.20 20.99
N GLN A 197 20.02 -10.51 22.21
CA GLN A 197 19.96 -11.88 22.71
C GLN A 197 19.00 -12.77 21.90
N ALA A 198 17.94 -12.17 21.35
CA ALA A 198 17.00 -12.84 20.45
C ALA A 198 17.49 -12.88 18.98
N GLY A 199 18.68 -12.35 18.66
CA GLY A 199 19.22 -12.33 17.30
C GLY A 199 18.52 -11.35 16.35
N MET A 200 17.86 -10.33 16.90
CA MET A 200 17.07 -9.35 16.13
C MET A 200 17.88 -8.09 15.81
N ALA A 201 17.53 -7.42 14.71
CA ALA A 201 17.83 -6.01 14.51
C ALA A 201 16.83 -5.14 15.30
N VAL A 202 17.13 -3.86 15.46
CA VAL A 202 16.22 -2.90 16.10
C VAL A 202 15.82 -1.77 15.16
N HIS A 203 14.54 -1.43 15.14
CA HIS A 203 14.02 -0.20 14.56
C HIS A 203 13.67 0.76 15.69
N ILE A 204 14.39 1.88 15.77
CA ILE A 204 14.16 2.93 16.76
C ILE A 204 13.53 4.13 16.06
N ALA A 205 12.27 4.40 16.36
CA ALA A 205 11.63 5.65 15.99
C ALA A 205 12.05 6.74 16.97
N LEU A 206 13.04 7.53 16.56
CA LEU A 206 13.65 8.57 17.36
C LEU A 206 12.91 9.90 17.16
N GLU A 207 12.06 10.24 18.11
CA GLU A 207 11.32 11.51 18.12
C GLU A 207 12.13 12.60 18.81
N PRO A 208 12.31 13.78 18.20
CA PRO A 208 12.88 14.94 18.88
C PRO A 208 12.03 15.35 20.09
N GLY A 209 12.53 15.13 21.31
CA GLY A 209 11.94 15.64 22.55
C GLY A 209 12.30 17.09 22.85
N MET A 210 12.77 17.82 21.83
CA MET A 210 13.21 19.22 21.88
C MET A 210 13.03 19.85 20.50
N PRO A 211 12.97 21.19 20.40
CA PRO A 211 12.89 21.86 19.11
C PRO A 211 14.03 21.47 18.18
N LEU A 212 13.75 21.25 16.89
CA LEU A 212 14.75 20.81 15.89
C LEU A 212 16.02 21.67 15.90
N ARG A 213 15.89 22.99 16.11
CA ARG A 213 17.05 23.91 16.17
C ARG A 213 18.06 23.54 17.26
N GLN A 214 17.60 22.92 18.35
CA GLN A 214 18.41 22.47 19.48
C GLN A 214 19.07 21.10 19.26
N VAL A 215 18.70 20.37 18.21
CA VAL A 215 19.39 19.13 17.84
C VAL A 215 20.76 19.48 17.28
N THR A 216 21.82 19.15 18.02
CA THR A 216 23.22 19.39 17.66
C THR A 216 24.02 18.09 17.68
N GLU A 217 25.27 18.12 17.23
CA GLU A 217 26.17 16.96 17.37
C GLU A 217 26.36 16.57 18.85
N GLN A 218 26.42 17.54 19.76
CA GLN A 218 26.52 17.28 21.19
C GLN A 218 25.31 16.52 21.73
N THR A 219 24.10 16.83 21.25
CA THR A 219 22.88 16.09 21.67
C THR A 219 22.84 14.67 21.10
N LEU A 220 23.47 14.43 19.95
CA LEU A 220 23.42 13.15 19.23
C LEU A 220 24.57 12.20 19.59
N THR A 221 25.73 12.73 19.95
CA THR A 221 26.95 11.93 20.18
C THR A 221 26.79 10.84 21.24
N PRO A 222 26.16 11.11 22.42
CA PRO A 222 25.93 10.06 23.41
C PRO A 222 25.07 8.90 22.88
N PHE A 223 23.99 9.22 22.15
CA PHE A 223 23.13 8.21 21.52
C PHE A 223 23.94 7.39 20.49
N ALA A 224 24.70 8.05 19.61
CA ALA A 224 25.48 7.39 18.58
C ALA A 224 26.53 6.43 19.17
N LYS A 225 27.25 6.86 20.22
CA LYS A 225 28.22 6.00 20.92
C LYS A 225 27.55 4.79 21.56
N ALA A 226 26.39 4.95 22.19
CA ALA A 226 25.63 3.85 22.78
C ALA A 226 25.10 2.89 21.69
N ALA A 227 24.60 3.41 20.57
CA ALA A 227 24.18 2.62 19.42
C ALA A 227 25.34 1.78 18.87
N ARG A 228 26.53 2.36 18.69
CA ARG A 228 27.75 1.63 18.30
C ARG A 228 28.11 0.53 19.29
N ALA A 229 28.14 0.86 20.58
CA ALA A 229 28.50 -0.09 21.64
C ALA A 229 27.52 -1.28 21.72
N SER A 230 26.27 -1.11 21.29
CA SER A 230 25.30 -2.21 21.26
C SER A 230 25.70 -3.35 20.31
N GLY A 231 26.37 -3.03 19.19
CA GLY A 231 26.74 -3.97 18.13
C GLY A 231 25.56 -4.52 17.32
N VAL A 232 24.32 -4.07 17.59
CA VAL A 232 23.11 -4.54 16.92
C VAL A 232 22.90 -3.76 15.62
N PRO A 233 22.39 -4.35 14.54
CA PRO A 233 21.89 -3.58 13.39
C PRO A 233 20.74 -2.66 13.80
N VAL A 234 20.89 -1.35 13.58
CA VAL A 234 19.89 -0.34 13.97
C VAL A 234 19.32 0.35 12.74
N TYR A 235 18.01 0.24 12.54
CA TYR A 235 17.24 1.15 11.68
C TYR A 235 16.80 2.35 12.53
N LEU A 236 17.37 3.52 12.29
CA LEU A 236 17.04 4.73 13.04
C LEU A 236 16.10 5.61 12.22
N ARG A 237 14.85 5.73 12.66
CA ARG A 237 13.86 6.60 12.03
C ARG A 237 13.78 7.91 12.79
N PHE A 238 14.54 8.91 12.34
CA PHE A 238 14.58 10.23 12.98
C PHE A 238 13.44 11.13 12.48
N ALA A 239 12.67 11.69 13.43
CA ALA A 239 11.61 12.65 13.13
C ALA A 239 10.71 12.18 11.96
N GLY A 240 10.17 10.96 12.10
CA GLY A 240 9.26 10.36 11.14
C GLY A 240 7.96 11.13 11.01
N GLU A 241 7.18 10.82 9.98
CA GLU A 241 5.91 11.50 9.68
C GLU A 241 6.05 13.03 9.64
N PHE A 242 7.14 13.53 9.09
CA PHE A 242 7.44 14.97 9.00
C PHE A 242 6.41 15.77 8.18
N ASN A 243 5.57 15.08 7.41
CA ASN A 243 4.44 15.64 6.68
C ASN A 243 3.13 15.66 7.50
N ASP A 244 3.13 15.22 8.77
CA ASP A 244 2.06 15.51 9.73
C ASP A 244 2.13 16.99 10.18
N PRO A 245 1.13 17.84 9.90
CA PRO A 245 1.10 19.18 10.48
C PRO A 245 1.09 19.21 12.03
N ALA A 246 0.69 18.11 12.69
CA ALA A 246 0.68 18.02 14.14
C ALA A 246 2.10 17.91 14.75
N ASN A 247 3.07 17.45 13.97
CA ASN A 247 4.44 17.29 14.44
C ASN A 247 5.19 18.63 14.45
N GLU A 248 5.93 18.93 15.52
CA GLU A 248 6.71 20.17 15.62
C GLU A 248 7.73 20.30 14.47
N TRP A 249 8.32 19.18 14.06
CA TRP A 249 9.30 19.11 12.98
C TRP A 249 8.74 19.26 11.56
N SER A 250 7.42 19.47 11.40
CA SER A 250 6.77 19.74 10.11
C SER A 250 6.71 21.23 9.73
N ARG A 251 7.22 22.13 10.58
CA ARG A 251 7.05 23.57 10.40
C ARG A 251 8.04 24.20 9.43
N ASP A 252 9.25 23.64 9.35
CA ASP A 252 10.34 24.16 8.55
C ASP A 252 11.04 23.00 7.80
N PRO A 253 10.65 22.75 6.53
CA PRO A 253 11.27 21.71 5.72
C PRO A 253 12.78 21.91 5.51
N ALA A 254 13.28 23.16 5.47
CA ALA A 254 14.70 23.42 5.28
C ALA A 254 15.51 23.04 6.53
N LEU A 255 15.03 23.45 7.72
CA LEU A 255 15.60 23.03 8.99
C LEU A 255 15.53 21.51 9.17
N TYR A 256 14.39 20.89 8.80
CA TYR A 256 14.26 19.43 8.82
C TYR A 256 15.36 18.76 7.99
N ARG A 257 15.54 19.16 6.72
CA ARG A 257 16.58 18.60 5.85
C ARG A 257 17.98 18.78 6.47
N ALA A 258 18.29 19.97 6.97
CA ALA A 258 19.58 20.25 7.61
C ALA A 258 19.83 19.35 8.83
N LYS A 259 18.84 19.14 9.69
CA LYS A 259 18.97 18.29 10.88
C LYS A 259 19.01 16.80 10.55
N PHE A 260 18.26 16.35 9.55
CA PHE A 260 18.35 14.98 9.06
C PHE A 260 19.77 14.67 8.55
N ARG A 261 20.35 15.57 7.74
CA ARG A 261 21.74 15.46 7.27
C ARG A 261 22.75 15.43 8.44
N LEU A 262 22.54 16.26 9.46
CA LEU A 262 23.37 16.24 10.68
C LEU A 262 23.31 14.88 11.39
N VAL A 263 22.10 14.34 11.61
CA VAL A 263 21.91 13.02 12.22
C VAL A 263 22.62 11.94 11.41
N HIS A 264 22.43 11.93 10.08
CA HIS A 264 23.12 11.00 9.20
C HIS A 264 24.64 11.10 9.37
N SER A 265 25.20 12.29 9.25
CA SER A 265 26.63 12.56 9.40
C SER A 265 27.21 12.06 10.74
N VAL A 266 26.52 12.32 11.85
CA VAL A 266 26.95 11.87 13.19
C VAL A 266 26.90 10.34 13.29
N MET A 267 25.83 9.70 12.84
CA MET A 267 25.71 8.24 12.86
C MET A 267 26.75 7.58 11.95
N ARG A 268 27.02 8.14 10.77
CA ARG A 268 28.07 7.64 9.86
C ARG A 268 29.45 7.65 10.50
N ARG A 269 29.79 8.68 11.27
CA ARG A 269 31.09 8.76 11.98
C ARG A 269 31.16 7.88 13.23
N HIS A 270 30.10 7.87 14.03
CA HIS A 270 30.16 7.32 15.38
C HIS A 270 29.42 5.99 15.57
N ALA A 271 28.58 5.56 14.62
CA ALA A 271 27.72 4.39 14.73
C ALA A 271 27.48 3.70 13.36
N PRO A 272 28.50 3.05 12.77
CA PRO A 272 28.38 2.43 11.44
C PRO A 272 27.39 1.26 11.39
N ASN A 273 26.92 0.74 12.52
CA ASN A 273 25.84 -0.25 12.61
C ASN A 273 24.43 0.36 12.47
N VAL A 274 24.31 1.69 12.28
CA VAL A 274 23.04 2.41 12.12
C VAL A 274 22.79 2.73 10.65
N ALA A 275 21.61 2.36 10.14
CA ALA A 275 21.03 2.83 8.88
C ALA A 275 19.91 3.84 9.17
N LEU A 276 19.97 5.03 8.57
CA LEU A 276 19.00 6.10 8.81
C LEU A 276 17.81 6.01 7.84
N VAL A 277 16.60 6.03 8.41
CA VAL A 277 15.32 5.90 7.71
C VAL A 277 14.62 7.25 7.62
N TRP A 278 14.43 7.75 6.40
CA TRP A 278 13.65 8.96 6.11
C TRP A 278 12.21 8.57 5.78
N MET A 279 11.26 8.91 6.65
CA MET A 279 9.92 8.30 6.60
C MET A 279 8.79 9.34 6.65
N PRO A 280 7.99 9.49 5.58
CA PRO A 280 6.73 10.22 5.60
C PRO A 280 5.57 9.34 6.10
N MET A 281 4.48 9.99 6.51
CA MET A 281 3.17 9.33 6.62
C MET A 281 2.54 9.06 5.26
N GLY A 282 1.62 8.10 5.19
CA GLY A 282 0.88 7.75 3.97
C GLY A 282 -0.15 8.76 3.47
N SER A 283 -0.25 9.94 4.08
CA SER A 283 -1.09 11.05 3.61
C SER A 283 -0.24 12.29 3.28
N ARG A 284 -0.81 13.34 2.66
CA ARG A 284 -0.05 14.56 2.28
C ARG A 284 1.27 14.30 1.52
N LEU A 285 1.27 13.30 0.63
CA LEU A 285 2.43 12.91 -0.17
C LEU A 285 2.92 13.99 -1.16
N ASP A 286 2.13 15.03 -1.41
CA ASP A 286 2.48 16.20 -2.23
C ASP A 286 3.64 17.01 -1.65
N VAL A 287 3.67 17.20 -0.32
CA VAL A 287 4.72 18.01 0.32
C VAL A 287 5.98 17.22 0.62
N VAL A 288 5.95 15.89 0.49
CA VAL A 288 7.06 14.99 0.89
C VAL A 288 8.38 15.36 0.23
N GLY A 289 8.35 15.79 -1.04
CA GLY A 289 9.55 16.22 -1.76
C GLY A 289 10.29 17.39 -1.09
N SER A 290 9.58 18.29 -0.41
CA SER A 290 10.19 19.43 0.28
C SER A 290 11.01 19.04 1.51
N TYR A 291 10.84 17.82 2.04
CA TYR A 291 11.57 17.33 3.22
C TYR A 291 12.73 16.40 2.86
N TYR A 292 12.91 16.07 1.58
CA TYR A 292 13.91 15.10 1.16
C TYR A 292 15.33 15.68 1.30
N PRO A 293 16.20 15.10 2.15
CA PRO A 293 17.50 15.70 2.48
C PRO A 293 18.61 15.41 1.46
N GLY A 294 18.30 14.66 0.39
CA GLY A 294 19.25 14.21 -0.63
C GLY A 294 19.56 12.71 -0.51
N ALA A 295 19.90 12.08 -1.63
CA ALA A 295 20.19 10.64 -1.69
C ALA A 295 21.46 10.24 -0.91
N ASP A 296 22.37 11.18 -0.67
CA ASP A 296 23.61 11.00 0.08
C ASP A 296 23.40 11.00 1.61
N ALA A 297 22.21 11.37 2.08
CA ALA A 297 21.89 11.52 3.49
C ALA A 297 20.76 10.58 3.98
N VAL A 298 20.31 9.66 3.13
CA VAL A 298 19.26 8.69 3.42
C VAL A 298 19.81 7.29 3.12
N ASP A 299 19.70 6.36 4.07
CA ASP A 299 20.00 4.95 3.79
C ASP A 299 18.72 4.22 3.33
N TRP A 300 17.56 4.57 3.90
CA TRP A 300 16.25 3.95 3.61
C TRP A 300 15.15 4.99 3.50
N VAL A 301 14.19 4.77 2.59
CA VAL A 301 12.91 5.51 2.62
C VAL A 301 11.87 4.68 3.38
N GLY A 302 11.29 5.29 4.40
CA GLY A 302 10.22 4.69 5.19
C GLY A 302 8.82 5.00 4.63
N LEU A 303 7.80 4.42 5.26
CA LEU A 303 6.39 4.79 5.10
C LEU A 303 5.58 4.29 6.31
N SER A 304 4.63 5.07 6.81
CA SER A 304 3.53 4.54 7.64
C SER A 304 2.31 4.32 6.79
N ALA A 305 1.69 3.17 7.00
CA ALA A 305 0.45 2.79 6.33
C ALA A 305 -0.47 2.13 7.35
N TYR A 306 -1.72 2.57 7.44
CA TYR A 306 -2.69 1.98 8.35
C TYR A 306 -3.95 1.63 7.58
N ALA A 307 -4.49 0.44 7.83
CA ALA A 307 -5.78 0.03 7.32
C ALA A 307 -6.81 0.08 8.46
N THR A 308 -7.66 1.09 8.45
CA THR A 308 -8.75 1.27 9.41
C THR A 308 -10.10 1.24 8.69
N PRO A 309 -11.17 0.70 9.29
CA PRO A 309 -12.48 0.64 8.65
C PRO A 309 -13.06 2.01 8.26
N PHE A 310 -12.68 3.07 8.99
CA PHE A 310 -13.22 4.42 8.82
C PHE A 310 -12.11 5.46 8.80
N ARG A 311 -12.17 6.39 7.85
CA ARG A 311 -11.25 7.53 7.83
C ARG A 311 -11.58 8.45 9.00
N ASN A 312 -10.55 8.82 9.77
CA ASN A 312 -10.68 9.74 10.90
C ASN A 312 -11.80 9.40 11.89
N GLY A 313 -12.17 8.13 12.02
CA GLY A 313 -13.23 7.69 12.93
C GLY A 313 -14.65 8.08 12.52
N ASN A 314 -14.86 8.48 11.26
CA ASN A 314 -16.18 8.83 10.75
C ASN A 314 -16.85 7.62 10.09
N VAL A 315 -17.91 7.09 10.72
CA VAL A 315 -18.66 5.92 10.20
C VAL A 315 -19.30 6.14 8.82
N ARG A 316 -19.49 7.40 8.41
CA ARG A 316 -20.00 7.76 7.08
C ARG A 316 -18.91 7.76 6.00
N ASP A 317 -17.64 7.68 6.40
CA ASP A 317 -16.48 7.71 5.51
C ASP A 317 -15.70 6.39 5.62
N SER A 318 -16.27 5.36 4.98
CA SER A 318 -15.70 4.01 4.95
C SER A 318 -14.37 3.97 4.19
N ALA A 319 -13.41 3.26 4.76
CA ALA A 319 -12.10 2.96 4.16
C ALA A 319 -11.90 1.44 3.97
N LEU A 320 -12.98 0.66 3.96
CA LEU A 320 -12.90 -0.80 3.82
C LEU A 320 -12.25 -1.24 2.49
N THR A 321 -12.40 -0.43 1.44
CA THR A 321 -11.86 -0.69 0.09
C THR A 321 -10.48 -0.05 -0.16
N ASP A 322 -9.96 0.75 0.78
CA ASP A 322 -8.68 1.43 0.63
C ASP A 322 -7.52 0.44 0.60
N SER A 323 -6.61 0.58 -0.35
CA SER A 323 -5.38 -0.21 -0.36
C SER A 323 -4.25 0.52 0.38
N PRO A 324 -3.58 -0.13 1.36
CA PRO A 324 -2.33 0.38 1.91
C PRO A 324 -1.23 0.57 0.85
N LEU A 325 -1.33 -0.16 -0.26
CA LEU A 325 -0.35 -0.10 -1.35
C LEU A 325 -0.48 1.17 -2.20
N ASP A 326 -1.60 1.89 -2.14
CA ASP A 326 -1.78 3.12 -2.93
C ASP A 326 -0.80 4.22 -2.50
N ALA A 327 -0.57 4.36 -1.19
CA ALA A 327 0.45 5.27 -0.67
C ALA A 327 1.88 4.75 -0.93
N LEU A 328 2.06 3.43 -0.85
CA LEU A 328 3.34 2.79 -1.13
C LEU A 328 3.78 3.02 -2.59
N ASP A 329 2.88 2.86 -3.56
CA ASP A 329 3.17 3.03 -4.99
C ASP A 329 3.76 4.41 -5.29
N VAL A 330 3.21 5.47 -4.68
CA VAL A 330 3.71 6.85 -4.83
C VAL A 330 5.14 6.99 -4.30
N ILE A 331 5.41 6.46 -3.10
CA ILE A 331 6.75 6.50 -2.49
C ILE A 331 7.74 5.64 -3.28
N TYR A 332 7.31 4.44 -3.65
CA TYR A 332 8.12 3.48 -4.36
C TYR A 332 8.60 4.04 -5.71
N ARG A 333 7.69 4.50 -6.55
CA ARG A 333 8.04 5.07 -7.87
C ARG A 333 9.03 6.22 -7.79
N ARG A 334 8.97 7.01 -6.71
CA ARG A 334 9.82 8.19 -6.54
C ARG A 334 11.20 7.88 -5.96
N TYR A 335 11.30 6.90 -5.05
CA TYR A 335 12.51 6.73 -4.24
C TYR A 335 13.15 5.34 -4.31
N ALA A 336 12.43 4.31 -4.78
CA ALA A 336 12.90 2.91 -4.76
C ALA A 336 14.20 2.68 -5.58
N CYS A 337 14.46 3.56 -6.55
CA CYS A 337 15.67 3.50 -7.34
C CYS A 337 16.93 3.88 -6.54
N ALA A 338 16.81 4.89 -5.68
CA ALA A 338 17.93 5.37 -4.85
C ALA A 338 18.03 4.61 -3.53
N HIS A 339 16.89 4.16 -2.98
CA HIS A 339 16.79 3.65 -1.61
C HIS A 339 15.91 2.40 -1.54
N PRO A 340 16.24 1.40 -0.71
CA PRO A 340 15.26 0.41 -0.31
C PRO A 340 14.14 1.05 0.51
N ILE A 341 12.97 0.42 0.47
CA ILE A 341 11.78 0.86 1.16
C ILE A 341 11.57 0.04 2.43
N GLN A 342 11.34 0.73 3.54
CA GLN A 342 10.85 0.16 4.78
C GLN A 342 9.40 0.61 4.99
N ILE A 343 8.45 -0.31 5.13
CA ILE A 343 7.16 0.04 5.73
C ILE A 343 7.40 0.11 7.24
N SER A 344 7.82 1.30 7.69
CA SER A 344 8.31 1.55 9.05
C SER A 344 7.24 1.33 10.10
N GLU A 345 5.98 1.55 9.75
CA GLU A 345 4.83 1.23 10.59
C GLU A 345 3.67 0.76 9.73
N PHE A 346 3.20 -0.46 9.99
CA PHE A 346 1.99 -0.97 9.39
C PHE A 346 1.08 -1.63 10.42
N ALA A 347 -0.22 -1.37 10.33
CA ALA A 347 -1.20 -2.19 11.02
C ALA A 347 -2.57 -2.12 10.36
N SER A 348 -3.34 -3.19 10.54
CA SER A 348 -4.75 -3.24 10.18
C SER A 348 -5.62 -3.47 11.41
N SER A 349 -6.68 -2.69 11.53
CA SER A 349 -7.58 -2.71 12.67
C SER A 349 -8.61 -3.83 12.59
N ASN A 350 -8.70 -4.64 13.65
CA ASN A 350 -9.76 -5.65 13.80
C ASN A 350 -10.94 -5.16 14.67
N ARG A 351 -10.80 -4.01 15.35
CA ARG A 351 -11.86 -3.34 16.14
C ARG A 351 -11.70 -1.83 16.05
N SER A 352 -12.80 -1.10 15.85
CA SER A 352 -12.81 0.35 15.75
C SER A 352 -13.65 0.96 16.86
N GLY A 353 -13.15 2.01 17.52
CA GLY A 353 -13.94 2.77 18.48
C GLY A 353 -15.05 3.61 17.84
N ALA A 354 -15.05 3.79 16.51
CA ALA A 354 -16.14 4.46 15.79
C ALA A 354 -17.39 3.59 15.67
N GLN A 355 -17.22 2.26 15.67
CA GLN A 355 -18.31 1.29 15.59
C GLN A 355 -17.94 0.05 16.43
N PRO A 356 -18.03 0.15 17.78
CA PRO A 356 -17.49 -0.87 18.69
C PRO A 356 -18.19 -2.23 18.59
N GLU A 357 -19.47 -2.26 18.20
CA GLU A 357 -20.29 -3.46 18.06
C GLU A 357 -19.94 -4.29 16.81
N THR A 358 -19.15 -3.75 15.88
CA THR A 358 -18.78 -4.45 14.64
C THR A 358 -17.35 -4.99 14.71
N GLY A 359 -17.20 -6.28 14.40
CA GLY A 359 -15.90 -6.93 14.24
C GLY A 359 -15.33 -6.75 12.83
N TYR A 360 -14.04 -6.47 12.73
CA TYR A 360 -13.33 -6.29 11.46
C TYR A 360 -12.18 -7.28 11.27
N ALA A 361 -12.25 -8.45 11.90
CA ALA A 361 -11.14 -9.40 11.89
C ALA A 361 -10.80 -9.93 10.48
N ALA A 362 -11.82 -10.28 9.69
CA ALA A 362 -11.63 -10.68 8.29
C ALA A 362 -11.04 -9.55 7.43
N PHE A 363 -11.52 -8.31 7.60
CA PHE A 363 -10.94 -7.13 6.96
C PHE A 363 -9.47 -6.95 7.33
N ALA A 364 -9.14 -7.06 8.62
CA ALA A 364 -7.79 -6.88 9.12
C ALA A 364 -6.84 -7.94 8.54
N ALA A 365 -7.24 -9.21 8.55
CA ALA A 365 -6.47 -10.30 7.96
C ALA A 365 -6.28 -10.13 6.44
N ALA A 366 -7.30 -9.63 5.72
CA ALA A 366 -7.20 -9.32 4.30
C ALA A 366 -6.20 -8.19 4.04
N LYS A 367 -6.23 -7.10 4.83
CA LYS A 367 -5.30 -5.96 4.69
C LYS A 367 -3.87 -6.31 5.07
N LEU A 368 -3.69 -7.22 6.02
CA LEU A 368 -2.39 -7.84 6.31
C LEU A 368 -1.86 -8.55 5.06
N ARG A 369 -2.62 -9.50 4.50
CA ARG A 369 -2.19 -10.22 3.29
C ARG A 369 -1.92 -9.27 2.14
N GLU A 370 -2.81 -8.32 1.90
CA GLU A 370 -2.68 -7.32 0.83
C GLU A 370 -1.35 -6.57 0.92
N THR A 371 -0.97 -6.15 2.13
CA THR A 371 0.26 -5.37 2.32
C THR A 371 1.52 -6.22 2.18
N TYR A 372 1.59 -7.37 2.86
CA TYR A 372 2.79 -8.21 2.85
C TYR A 372 3.01 -8.90 1.50
N TRP A 373 1.97 -9.53 0.94
CA TRP A 373 2.08 -10.18 -0.37
C TRP A 373 2.15 -9.18 -1.51
N GLY A 374 1.40 -8.08 -1.45
CA GLY A 374 1.51 -7.01 -2.44
C GLY A 374 2.91 -6.41 -2.48
N ALA A 375 3.53 -6.16 -1.31
CA ALA A 375 4.94 -5.78 -1.21
C ALA A 375 5.87 -6.81 -1.87
N ALA A 376 5.73 -8.08 -1.50
CA ALA A 376 6.57 -9.16 -2.01
C ALA A 376 6.47 -9.36 -3.52
N LEU A 377 5.27 -9.23 -4.09
CA LEU A 377 5.00 -9.50 -5.51
C LEU A 377 5.37 -8.28 -6.38
N LYS A 378 4.95 -7.07 -5.97
CA LYS A 378 4.98 -5.89 -6.85
C LYS A 378 6.14 -4.94 -6.57
N TYR A 379 6.72 -4.99 -5.37
CA TYR A 379 7.62 -3.95 -4.89
C TYR A 379 8.94 -4.57 -4.40
N PRO A 380 9.80 -5.09 -5.29
CA PRO A 380 11.03 -5.82 -4.92
C PRO A 380 12.05 -5.01 -4.10
N ARG A 381 11.95 -3.67 -4.09
CA ARG A 381 12.75 -2.77 -3.24
C ARG A 381 12.14 -2.54 -1.85
N VAL A 382 10.94 -3.05 -1.56
CA VAL A 382 10.46 -3.15 -0.17
C VAL A 382 11.21 -4.29 0.48
N LYS A 383 11.95 -3.99 1.55
CA LYS A 383 12.87 -4.95 2.20
C LYS A 383 12.61 -5.14 3.69
N ASN A 384 11.72 -4.37 4.29
CA ASN A 384 11.43 -4.42 5.71
C ASN A 384 10.00 -3.91 5.98
N ILE A 385 9.18 -4.66 6.72
CA ILE A 385 7.84 -4.26 7.13
C ILE A 385 7.72 -4.48 8.64
N ASN A 386 7.37 -3.42 9.38
CA ASN A 386 7.23 -3.48 10.84
C ASN A 386 5.76 -3.32 11.25
N TRP A 387 5.21 -4.36 11.88
CA TRP A 387 3.84 -4.32 12.41
C TRP A 387 3.75 -3.45 13.67
N LEU A 388 2.80 -2.50 13.73
CA LEU A 388 2.48 -1.77 14.95
C LEU A 388 1.50 -2.59 15.81
N ASP A 389 2.02 -3.33 16.79
CA ASP A 389 1.23 -4.18 17.69
C ASP A 389 0.78 -3.42 18.94
N LEU A 390 -0.31 -2.65 18.81
CA LEU A 390 -0.86 -1.83 19.88
C LEU A 390 -2.38 -1.95 19.97
N ASN A 391 -2.92 -1.98 21.19
CA ASN A 391 -4.34 -1.76 21.43
C ASN A 391 -4.59 -0.28 21.75
N MET A 392 -5.08 0.51 20.78
CA MET A 392 -5.36 1.92 21.07
C MET A 392 -6.70 2.15 21.77
N LEU A 393 -7.58 1.15 21.89
CA LEU A 393 -8.88 1.31 22.53
C LEU A 393 -8.77 1.42 24.06
N GLY A 394 -7.91 0.59 24.66
CA GLY A 394 -7.79 0.49 26.12
C GLY A 394 -6.49 1.05 26.71
N ASN A 395 -5.54 1.50 25.89
CA ASN A 395 -4.22 1.90 26.38
C ASN A 395 -4.20 3.40 26.79
N PRO A 396 -3.89 3.74 28.07
CA PRO A 396 -3.80 5.12 28.54
C PRO A 396 -2.59 5.88 27.97
N TYR A 397 -1.61 5.18 27.41
CA TYR A 397 -0.39 5.75 26.82
C TYR A 397 -0.55 6.18 25.35
N VAL A 398 -1.74 6.05 24.78
CA VAL A 398 -2.05 6.60 23.45
C VAL A 398 -2.35 8.08 23.59
N GLN A 399 -1.82 8.89 22.66
CA GLN A 399 -2.16 10.32 22.56
C GLN A 399 -3.67 10.54 22.74
N PRO A 400 -4.10 11.64 23.40
CA PRO A 400 -5.51 11.92 23.66
C PRO A 400 -6.28 12.14 22.36
N ARG A 401 -6.66 11.04 21.72
CA ARG A 401 -7.53 11.01 20.55
C ARG A 401 -8.95 10.65 21.01
N PRO A 402 -10.00 11.19 20.37
CA PRO A 402 -11.37 10.73 20.59
C PRO A 402 -11.46 9.21 20.40
N LEU A 403 -12.29 8.53 21.20
CA LEU A 403 -12.45 7.08 21.13
C LEU A 403 -12.77 6.60 19.70
N THR A 404 -13.57 7.38 18.96
CA THR A 404 -13.91 7.11 17.56
C THR A 404 -12.70 6.99 16.62
N ARG A 405 -11.58 7.64 16.95
CA ARG A 405 -10.32 7.57 16.17
C ARG A 405 -9.35 6.51 16.68
N ARG A 406 -9.73 5.73 17.70
CA ARG A 406 -8.92 4.65 18.28
C ARG A 406 -9.28 3.30 17.63
N ASN A 407 -8.28 2.43 17.53
CA ASN A 407 -8.37 1.13 16.86
C ASN A 407 -7.59 0.07 17.63
N ASP A 408 -7.96 -1.20 17.49
CA ASP A 408 -7.17 -2.34 17.97
C ASP A 408 -6.31 -2.88 16.84
N TYR A 409 -4.99 -2.72 16.96
CA TYR A 409 -4.02 -3.20 15.97
C TYR A 409 -3.36 -4.51 16.38
N ARG A 410 -3.74 -5.11 17.52
CA ARG A 410 -2.98 -6.22 18.08
C ARG A 410 -2.88 -7.40 17.13
N LEU A 411 -1.66 -7.84 16.80
CA LEU A 411 -1.47 -8.92 15.82
C LEU A 411 -1.99 -10.24 16.37
N ILE A 412 -1.50 -10.60 17.56
CA ILE A 412 -1.78 -11.87 18.24
C ILE A 412 -3.20 -11.89 18.83
N GLY A 413 -3.76 -10.72 19.14
CA GLY A 413 -5.11 -10.56 19.67
C GLY A 413 -6.25 -10.86 18.67
N SER A 414 -5.94 -11.23 17.42
CA SER A 414 -6.91 -11.67 16.42
C SER A 414 -6.43 -12.99 15.79
N PRO A 415 -7.18 -14.09 15.96
CA PRO A 415 -6.84 -15.39 15.36
C PRO A 415 -6.65 -15.34 13.85
N GLU A 416 -7.45 -14.54 13.15
CA GLU A 416 -7.42 -14.38 11.70
C GLU A 416 -6.15 -13.68 11.22
N LYS A 417 -5.72 -12.63 11.93
CA LYS A 417 -4.44 -11.96 11.64
C LYS A 417 -3.26 -12.87 11.98
N LEU A 418 -3.30 -13.58 13.11
CA LEU A 418 -2.25 -14.50 13.50
C LEU A 418 -2.09 -15.65 12.48
N ALA A 419 -3.20 -16.23 12.01
CA ALA A 419 -3.20 -17.24 10.96
C ALA A 419 -2.57 -16.71 9.67
N ALA A 420 -3.00 -15.53 9.21
CA ALA A 420 -2.45 -14.87 8.03
C ALA A 420 -0.95 -14.56 8.16
N PHE A 421 -0.50 -14.15 9.36
CA PHE A 421 0.91 -13.85 9.59
C PHE A 421 1.78 -15.10 9.66
N ARG A 422 1.25 -16.22 10.20
CA ARG A 422 1.95 -17.52 10.21
C ARG A 422 2.25 -18.04 8.82
N GLU A 423 1.38 -17.78 7.83
CA GLU A 423 1.66 -18.10 6.43
C GLU A 423 2.90 -17.39 5.90
N LEU A 424 3.18 -16.17 6.37
CA LEU A 424 4.39 -15.44 5.98
C LEU A 424 5.65 -16.10 6.56
N LEU A 425 5.57 -16.60 7.79
CA LEU A 425 6.70 -17.21 8.50
C LEU A 425 7.20 -18.51 7.85
N THR A 426 6.36 -19.18 7.06
CA THR A 426 6.72 -20.41 6.36
C THR A 426 7.22 -20.18 4.93
N HIS A 427 7.13 -18.94 4.42
CA HIS A 427 7.43 -18.65 3.02
C HIS A 427 8.82 -18.03 2.84
N PRO A 428 9.65 -18.51 1.89
CA PRO A 428 11.06 -18.13 1.76
C PRO A 428 11.31 -16.64 1.45
N THR A 429 10.31 -15.92 0.93
CA THR A 429 10.40 -14.47 0.66
C THR A 429 10.47 -13.63 1.93
N PHE A 430 9.90 -14.10 3.04
CA PHE A 430 9.82 -13.34 4.29
C PHE A 430 10.87 -13.84 5.29
N LEU A 431 11.60 -12.91 5.88
CA LEU A 431 12.78 -13.18 6.67
C LEU A 431 12.50 -12.90 8.15
N SER A 432 12.75 -13.90 8.98
CA SER A 432 12.66 -13.81 10.45
C SER A 432 13.99 -13.47 11.12
N ARG A 433 15.08 -13.29 10.35
CA ARG A 433 16.39 -12.89 10.85
C ARG A 433 17.02 -11.79 10.00
N PRO A 434 17.72 -10.82 10.61
CA PRO A 434 18.47 -9.81 9.86
C PRO A 434 19.69 -10.44 9.17
N GLY A 435 20.16 -9.81 8.09
CA GLY A 435 21.34 -10.26 7.33
C GLY A 435 21.11 -11.48 6.43
N ALA A 436 19.92 -12.09 6.46
CA ALA A 436 19.53 -13.14 5.53
C ALA A 436 19.10 -12.56 4.17
N GLY A 437 19.17 -13.38 3.13
CA GLY A 437 18.52 -13.15 1.84
C GLY A 437 17.54 -14.28 1.55
N ALA A 438 16.38 -13.96 0.98
CA ALA A 438 15.43 -14.97 0.52
C ALA A 438 16.04 -15.84 -0.59
N ALA A 439 15.91 -17.16 -0.49
CA ALA A 439 16.37 -18.09 -1.51
C ALA A 439 15.51 -18.02 -2.78
N LEU A 440 14.21 -17.77 -2.62
CA LEU A 440 13.25 -17.60 -3.70
C LEU A 440 12.60 -16.22 -3.61
N THR A 441 12.43 -15.56 -4.75
CA THR A 441 11.73 -14.28 -4.86
C THR A 441 10.68 -14.34 -5.96
N PRO A 442 9.50 -13.73 -5.78
CA PRO A 442 8.52 -13.63 -6.86
C PRO A 442 9.05 -12.79 -8.01
N ARG A 443 8.73 -13.21 -9.23
CA ARG A 443 8.97 -12.49 -10.48
C ARG A 443 7.71 -12.53 -11.31
N ALA A 444 7.39 -11.44 -12.02
CA ALA A 444 6.30 -11.47 -12.99
C ALA A 444 6.49 -12.65 -13.95
N LEU A 445 5.39 -13.29 -14.37
CA LEU A 445 5.44 -14.40 -15.30
C LEU A 445 6.34 -14.03 -16.51
N PRO A 446 7.48 -14.71 -16.71
CA PRO A 446 8.37 -14.39 -17.80
C PRO A 446 7.73 -14.80 -19.14
N THR A 447 8.18 -14.17 -20.23
CA THR A 447 7.78 -14.57 -21.59
C THR A 447 8.26 -15.97 -21.97
N THR A 448 9.23 -16.51 -21.23
CA THR A 448 9.79 -17.85 -21.41
C THR A 448 9.88 -18.57 -20.08
N VAL A 449 9.33 -19.78 -20.01
CA VAL A 449 9.34 -20.66 -18.83
C VAL A 449 10.07 -21.96 -19.19
N SER A 450 11.03 -22.39 -18.38
CA SER A 450 11.74 -23.64 -18.65
C SER A 450 10.85 -24.86 -18.37
N SER A 451 10.91 -25.86 -19.23
CA SER A 451 10.37 -27.20 -19.00
C SER A 451 11.29 -28.03 -18.07
N GLY A 452 10.78 -29.16 -17.59
CA GLY A 452 11.55 -30.14 -16.80
C GLY A 452 11.48 -29.98 -15.28
N ALA A 453 10.84 -28.94 -14.75
CA ALA A 453 10.58 -28.79 -13.32
C ALA A 453 9.27 -28.02 -13.07
N PRO A 454 8.52 -28.35 -12.00
CA PRO A 454 7.31 -27.61 -11.65
C PRO A 454 7.67 -26.20 -11.15
N HIS A 455 6.85 -25.21 -11.51
CA HIS A 455 7.07 -23.81 -11.09
C HIS A 455 5.99 -23.39 -10.11
N SER A 456 6.39 -23.10 -8.87
CA SER A 456 5.48 -22.47 -7.90
C SER A 456 5.23 -21.01 -8.26
N GLY A 457 3.98 -20.59 -8.15
CA GLY A 457 3.56 -19.24 -8.47
C GLY A 457 2.51 -18.67 -7.52
N ASN A 458 2.30 -17.38 -7.66
CA ASN A 458 1.34 -16.58 -6.90
C ASN A 458 0.62 -15.62 -7.85
N LEU A 459 -0.64 -15.30 -7.54
CA LEU A 459 -1.39 -14.28 -8.27
C LEU A 459 -1.60 -13.06 -7.39
N TRP A 460 -1.31 -11.89 -7.94
CA TRP A 460 -1.81 -10.63 -7.41
C TRP A 460 -3.17 -10.34 -8.04
N ILE A 461 -4.18 -10.09 -7.19
CA ILE A 461 -5.53 -9.77 -7.62
C ILE A 461 -6.01 -8.54 -6.85
N ARG A 462 -6.46 -7.52 -7.59
CA ARG A 462 -7.18 -6.36 -7.06
C ARG A 462 -8.42 -6.16 -7.91
N THR A 463 -9.58 -6.09 -7.27
CA THR A 463 -10.88 -5.88 -7.91
C THR A 463 -11.70 -4.92 -7.05
N VAL A 464 -12.67 -4.24 -7.66
CA VAL A 464 -13.59 -3.36 -6.92
C VAL A 464 -14.49 -4.16 -6.00
N ASP A 465 -15.08 -5.24 -6.54
CA ASP A 465 -15.82 -6.22 -5.76
C ASP A 465 -14.87 -7.19 -5.09
N ALA A 466 -15.17 -7.61 -3.86
CA ALA A 466 -14.38 -8.63 -3.19
C ALA A 466 -14.41 -9.94 -4.00
N PRO A 467 -13.24 -10.53 -4.34
CA PRO A 467 -13.17 -11.83 -4.98
C PRO A 467 -13.92 -12.88 -4.15
N ALA A 468 -14.82 -13.63 -4.79
CA ALA A 468 -15.51 -14.76 -4.17
C ALA A 468 -14.97 -16.10 -4.67
N ARG A 469 -14.54 -16.15 -5.94
CA ARG A 469 -13.91 -17.33 -6.54
C ARG A 469 -12.85 -16.92 -7.54
N VAL A 470 -11.69 -17.55 -7.46
CA VAL A 470 -10.56 -17.39 -8.38
C VAL A 470 -10.35 -18.69 -9.13
N THR A 471 -10.31 -18.63 -10.45
CA THR A 471 -9.96 -19.76 -11.31
C THR A 471 -8.75 -19.42 -12.17
N LEU A 472 -7.96 -20.45 -12.47
CA LEU A 472 -6.77 -20.37 -13.28
C LEU A 472 -6.81 -21.52 -14.29
N THR A 473 -6.49 -21.24 -15.55
CA THR A 473 -6.33 -22.26 -16.58
C THR A 473 -5.03 -22.09 -17.34
N LEU A 474 -4.42 -23.19 -17.74
CA LEU A 474 -3.28 -23.27 -18.64
C LEU A 474 -3.80 -23.89 -19.94
N ASP A 475 -3.82 -23.13 -21.03
CA ASP A 475 -4.36 -23.54 -22.34
C ASP A 475 -5.80 -24.09 -22.25
N GLY A 476 -6.60 -23.46 -21.38
CA GLY A 476 -7.98 -23.87 -21.11
C GLY A 476 -8.12 -25.03 -20.12
N GLN A 477 -7.04 -25.71 -19.75
CA GLN A 477 -7.06 -26.77 -18.73
C GLN A 477 -6.97 -26.18 -17.31
N PRO A 478 -7.80 -26.63 -16.34
CA PRO A 478 -7.78 -26.09 -14.99
C PRO A 478 -6.44 -26.29 -14.27
N VAL A 479 -5.98 -25.22 -13.60
CA VAL A 479 -4.85 -25.26 -12.66
C VAL A 479 -5.36 -24.99 -11.25
N PRO A 480 -5.09 -25.87 -10.25
CA PRO A 480 -5.46 -25.61 -8.87
C PRO A 480 -4.86 -24.29 -8.36
N VAL A 481 -5.70 -23.45 -7.76
CA VAL A 481 -5.30 -22.13 -7.27
C VAL A 481 -5.91 -21.83 -5.90
N GLY A 482 -5.09 -21.30 -5.00
CA GLY A 482 -5.53 -20.84 -3.68
C GLY A 482 -6.57 -19.72 -3.78
N GLN A 483 -7.60 -19.77 -2.93
CA GLN A 483 -8.71 -18.80 -2.97
C GLN A 483 -8.45 -17.54 -2.13
N THR A 484 -7.32 -17.49 -1.41
CA THR A 484 -6.86 -16.33 -0.65
C THR A 484 -5.49 -15.89 -1.12
N LEU A 485 -5.21 -14.57 -1.09
CA LEU A 485 -3.90 -14.02 -1.43
C LEU A 485 -2.81 -14.73 -0.59
N PRO A 486 -1.75 -15.27 -1.22
CA PRO A 486 -1.20 -14.90 -2.52
C PRO A 486 -1.74 -15.70 -3.73
N HIS A 487 -2.86 -16.43 -3.57
CA HIS A 487 -3.45 -17.26 -4.62
C HIS A 487 -2.43 -18.21 -5.24
N ALA A 488 -1.80 -19.02 -4.39
CA ALA A 488 -0.73 -19.92 -4.80
C ALA A 488 -1.21 -20.94 -5.84
N PHE A 489 -0.38 -21.21 -6.83
CA PHE A 489 -0.57 -22.21 -7.87
C PHE A 489 0.77 -22.87 -8.22
N THR A 490 0.72 -23.95 -9.00
CA THR A 490 1.92 -24.62 -9.54
C THR A 490 1.71 -24.91 -11.01
N LEU A 491 2.64 -24.48 -11.87
CA LEU A 491 2.69 -24.94 -13.25
C LEU A 491 3.33 -26.32 -13.32
N PRO A 492 2.85 -27.19 -14.21
CA PRO A 492 3.39 -28.55 -14.35
C PRO A 492 4.83 -28.54 -14.88
N ALA A 493 5.54 -29.65 -14.69
CA ALA A 493 6.93 -29.80 -15.13
C ALA A 493 7.05 -30.14 -16.62
N ASP A 494 6.04 -30.80 -17.16
CA ASP A 494 5.95 -31.36 -18.51
C ASP A 494 5.24 -30.41 -19.49
N LEU A 495 5.56 -29.12 -19.41
CA LEU A 495 5.11 -28.14 -20.40
C LEU A 495 5.66 -28.51 -21.78
N THR A 496 4.77 -28.68 -22.75
CA THR A 496 5.15 -28.97 -24.14
C THR A 496 5.90 -27.78 -24.75
N PRO A 497 7.06 -27.96 -25.40
CA PRO A 497 7.77 -26.85 -26.01
C PRO A 497 6.87 -26.07 -26.99
N GLY A 498 6.80 -24.75 -26.84
CA GLY A 498 5.93 -23.90 -27.65
C GLY A 498 5.15 -22.85 -26.87
N PRO A 499 4.13 -22.22 -27.49
CA PRO A 499 3.33 -21.17 -26.86
C PRO A 499 2.29 -21.75 -25.89
N HIS A 500 2.09 -21.03 -24.78
CA HIS A 500 1.12 -21.32 -23.74
C HIS A 500 0.40 -20.05 -23.29
N ALA A 501 -0.79 -20.20 -22.73
CA ALA A 501 -1.58 -19.10 -22.17
C ALA A 501 -2.10 -19.44 -20.77
N LEU A 502 -1.70 -18.62 -19.79
CA LEU A 502 -2.21 -18.70 -18.42
C LEU A 502 -3.37 -17.71 -18.25
N THR A 503 -4.59 -18.21 -18.02
CA THR A 503 -5.79 -17.37 -17.90
C THR A 503 -6.33 -17.37 -16.47
N LEU A 504 -6.27 -16.21 -15.82
CA LEU A 504 -6.92 -15.89 -14.56
C LEU A 504 -8.34 -15.40 -14.82
N THR A 505 -9.32 -15.96 -14.10
CA THR A 505 -10.69 -15.42 -14.03
C THR A 505 -11.14 -15.26 -12.58
N VAL A 506 -11.74 -14.11 -12.26
CA VAL A 506 -12.23 -13.77 -10.92
C VAL A 506 -13.72 -13.53 -10.97
N HIS A 507 -14.45 -14.17 -10.06
CA HIS A 507 -15.88 -13.97 -9.87
C HIS A 507 -16.17 -13.23 -8.56
N ASN A 508 -17.17 -12.35 -8.58
CA ASN A 508 -17.74 -11.76 -7.36
C ASN A 508 -18.73 -12.72 -6.69
N ARG A 509 -19.34 -12.28 -5.57
CA ARG A 509 -20.28 -13.11 -4.78
C ARG A 509 -21.58 -13.43 -5.52
N GLN A 510 -21.93 -12.65 -6.53
CA GLN A 510 -23.08 -12.87 -7.40
C GLN A 510 -22.78 -13.90 -8.50
N GLY A 511 -21.52 -14.36 -8.61
CA GLY A 511 -21.08 -15.30 -9.64
C GLY A 511 -20.67 -14.63 -10.96
N GLU A 512 -20.77 -13.31 -11.05
CA GLU A 512 -20.39 -12.52 -12.23
C GLU A 512 -18.87 -12.50 -12.38
N VAL A 513 -18.38 -12.61 -13.61
CA VAL A 513 -16.96 -12.41 -13.91
C VAL A 513 -16.65 -10.92 -13.81
N VAL A 514 -15.75 -10.56 -12.90
CA VAL A 514 -15.33 -9.15 -12.67
C VAL A 514 -13.95 -8.85 -13.22
N LEU A 515 -13.14 -9.89 -13.49
CA LEU A 515 -11.81 -9.77 -14.05
C LEU A 515 -11.45 -11.04 -14.83
N THR A 516 -10.94 -10.87 -16.05
CA THR A 516 -10.24 -11.91 -16.81
C THR A 516 -8.91 -11.34 -17.31
N ARG A 517 -7.82 -12.10 -17.15
CA ARG A 517 -6.48 -11.76 -17.62
C ARG A 517 -5.83 -13.01 -18.20
N THR A 518 -5.26 -12.88 -19.39
CA THR A 518 -4.55 -13.97 -20.08
C THR A 518 -3.12 -13.53 -20.32
N ASP A 519 -2.17 -14.21 -19.69
CA ASP A 519 -0.74 -13.95 -19.80
C ASP A 519 -0.11 -15.01 -20.71
N PRO A 520 0.37 -14.65 -21.92
CA PRO A 520 1.05 -15.58 -22.81
C PRO A 520 2.51 -15.80 -22.39
N PHE A 521 3.01 -17.01 -22.57
CA PHE A 521 4.43 -17.34 -22.42
C PHE A 521 4.81 -18.49 -23.37
N SER A 522 6.10 -18.76 -23.52
CA SER A 522 6.60 -19.93 -24.26
C SER A 522 7.36 -20.87 -23.34
N ALA A 523 7.06 -22.17 -23.43
CA ALA A 523 7.84 -23.21 -22.76
C ALA A 523 9.05 -23.61 -23.62
N GLN A 524 10.20 -23.78 -22.98
CA GLN A 524 11.47 -24.19 -23.61
C GLN A 524 12.13 -25.37 -22.91
#